data_AF-A0A439VCB9-F1
#
_entry.id   AF-A0A439VCB9-F1
#
_cell.length_a   1.000
_cell.length_b   1.000
_cell.length_c   1.000
_cell.angle_alpha   90.00
_cell.angle_beta   90.00
_cell.angle_gamma   90.00
#
_symmetry.space_group_name_H-M   'P 1'
#
loop_
_entity.id
_entity.type
_entity.pdbx_description
1 polymer ?
#
loop_
_entity_poly.entity_id
_entity_poly.type
_entity_poly.pdbx_seq_one_letter_code
_entity_poly.pdbx_strand_id
1 'polypeptide(L)'
;MRRPLRIYLSGSIRKGAADLRSNDYFWSEGDEEYIRKNCGATDVELLNPAKITLERNDYALNFGCDLHLVSISDIVLVDARTEKGIGVGAEMMFAVNRGIPVISWAPRDTHYRRSFLPDVFGEDLHDWTHPFIFGLSDYVVESLADAVALIRRQVMGSPIVRKADPGLHILRYATQMETEE
;
A
#
# COMPACT_ATOMS: atom_id res chain seq x y z
N MET A 1 -8.35 18.28 22.02
CA MET A 1 -7.22 17.36 21.79
C MET A 1 -7.05 17.19 20.29
N ARG A 2 -5.81 17.16 19.78
CA ARG A 2 -5.54 16.87 18.36
C ARG A 2 -5.80 15.38 18.12
N ARG A 3 -6.54 15.02 17.07
CA ARG A 3 -6.80 13.60 16.74
C ARG A 3 -5.47 12.88 16.41
N PRO A 4 -5.31 11.59 16.74
CA PRO A 4 -4.13 10.80 16.35
C PRO A 4 -3.97 10.77 14.84
N LEU A 5 -2.72 10.67 14.37
CA LEU A 5 -2.44 10.30 12.99
C LEU A 5 -2.77 8.82 12.80
N ARG A 6 -3.72 8.50 11.92
CA ARG A 6 -4.15 7.13 11.65
C ARG A 6 -3.48 6.59 10.41
N ILE A 7 -2.70 5.52 10.56
CA ILE A 7 -2.00 4.87 9.44
C ILE A 7 -2.56 3.46 9.30
N TYR A 8 -3.22 3.17 8.17
CA TYR A 8 -3.66 1.82 7.85
C TYR A 8 -2.51 1.00 7.28
N LEU A 9 -2.31 -0.19 7.83
CA LEU A 9 -1.25 -1.12 7.44
C LEU A 9 -1.83 -2.19 6.50
N SER A 10 -1.78 -1.92 5.20
CA SER A 10 -2.21 -2.86 4.17
C SER A 10 -1.11 -3.89 3.93
N GLY A 11 -1.46 -5.17 3.92
CA GLY A 11 -0.51 -6.27 3.79
C GLY A 11 -1.16 -7.64 3.95
N SER A 12 -0.37 -8.71 3.91
CA SER A 12 -0.92 -10.04 4.20
C SER A 12 -1.25 -10.19 5.68
N ILE A 13 -2.27 -10.99 5.96
CA ILE A 13 -2.58 -11.53 7.28
C ILE A 13 -2.17 -13.01 7.29
N ARG A 14 -1.63 -13.47 8.41
CA ARG A 14 -1.23 -14.87 8.60
C ARG A 14 -2.45 -15.79 8.61
N LYS A 15 -2.47 -16.81 7.75
CA LYS A 15 -3.58 -17.75 7.59
C LYS A 15 -3.46 -18.94 8.56
N GLY A 16 -3.40 -18.64 9.86
CA GLY A 16 -3.25 -19.64 10.91
C GLY A 16 -1.86 -20.30 10.95
N ALA A 17 -1.75 -21.38 11.73
CA ALA A 17 -0.48 -22.03 12.02
C ALA A 17 0.17 -22.76 10.83
N ALA A 18 -0.63 -23.13 9.82
CA ALA A 18 -0.15 -23.80 8.61
C ALA A 18 0.42 -22.85 7.56
N ASP A 19 0.37 -21.53 7.80
CA ASP A 19 0.93 -20.54 6.89
C ASP A 19 2.46 -20.50 7.00
N LEU A 20 3.12 -21.17 6.04
CA LEU A 20 4.57 -21.33 5.99
C LEU A 20 5.31 -20.12 5.39
N ARG A 21 4.60 -19.04 5.03
CA ARG A 21 5.23 -17.83 4.51
C ARG A 21 6.13 -17.20 5.58
N SER A 22 7.28 -16.73 5.12
CA SER A 22 8.27 -16.04 5.96
C SER A 22 7.70 -14.74 6.55
N ASN A 23 8.34 -14.23 7.61
CA ASN A 23 7.83 -13.08 8.35
C ASN A 23 7.81 -11.77 7.55
N ASP A 24 8.60 -11.67 6.49
CA ASP A 24 8.62 -10.55 5.54
C ASP A 24 7.32 -10.42 4.70
N TYR A 25 6.43 -11.41 4.75
CA TYR A 25 5.08 -11.29 4.17
C TYR A 25 4.15 -10.40 5.00
N PHE A 26 4.48 -10.14 6.26
CA PHE A 26 3.58 -9.53 7.23
C PHE A 26 4.20 -8.28 7.84
N TRP A 27 3.34 -7.35 8.27
CA TRP A 27 3.75 -6.29 9.18
C TRP A 27 4.19 -6.90 10.51
N SER A 28 5.41 -6.58 10.95
CA SER A 28 5.95 -7.02 12.23
C SER A 28 5.80 -5.96 13.32
N GLU A 29 5.90 -6.39 14.59
CA GLU A 29 5.96 -5.44 15.71
C GLU A 29 7.12 -4.44 15.58
N GLY A 30 8.26 -4.89 15.01
CA GLY A 30 9.42 -4.04 14.76
C GLY A 30 9.14 -2.96 13.72
N ASP A 31 8.43 -3.30 12.63
CA ASP A 31 8.00 -2.32 11.63
C ASP A 31 7.05 -1.28 12.25
N GLU A 32 6.08 -1.75 13.04
CA GLU A 32 5.11 -0.89 13.72
C GLU A 32 5.77 0.04 14.75
N GLU A 33 6.68 -0.48 15.57
CA GLU A 33 7.44 0.30 16.54
C GLU A 33 8.33 1.34 15.83
N TYR A 34 8.95 0.96 14.72
CA TYR A 34 9.75 1.86 13.90
C TYR A 34 8.90 3.02 13.37
N ILE A 35 7.70 2.76 12.84
CA ILE A 35 6.78 3.81 12.35
C ILE A 35 6.42 4.77 13.49
N ARG A 36 5.98 4.25 14.64
CA ARG A 36 5.57 5.08 15.79
C ARG A 36 6.71 5.98 16.27
N LYS A 37 7.93 5.45 16.36
CA LYS A 37 9.10 6.19 16.84
C LYS A 37 9.58 7.28 15.87
N ASN A 38 9.47 7.03 14.56
CA ASN A 38 10.19 7.84 13.57
C ASN A 38 9.30 8.74 12.70
N CYS A 39 7.97 8.56 12.70
CA CYS A 39 7.07 9.39 11.89
C CYS A 39 6.87 10.82 12.41
N GLY A 40 7.36 11.14 13.61
CA GLY A 40 7.37 12.49 14.16
C GLY A 40 6.02 13.01 14.67
N ALA A 41 4.94 12.24 14.57
CA ALA A 41 3.66 12.57 15.19
C ALA A 41 3.70 12.28 16.71
N THR A 42 3.06 13.15 17.48
CA THR A 42 2.95 13.00 18.94
C THR A 42 2.01 11.86 19.33
N ASP A 43 1.04 11.54 18.48
CA ASP A 43 0.06 10.48 18.68
C ASP A 43 -0.21 9.77 17.35
N VAL A 44 -0.05 8.44 17.33
CA VAL A 44 -0.08 7.59 16.15
C VAL A 44 -0.90 6.34 16.44
N GLU A 45 -1.95 6.15 15.66
CA GLU A 45 -2.81 4.98 15.70
C GLU A 45 -2.53 4.14 14.45
N LEU A 46 -1.94 2.96 14.64
CA LEU A 46 -1.72 2.01 13.54
C LEU A 46 -2.93 1.09 13.44
N LEU A 47 -3.61 1.15 12.30
CA LEU A 47 -4.79 0.34 12.00
C LEU A 47 -4.33 -0.92 11.28
N ASN A 48 -4.02 -1.97 12.06
CA ASN A 48 -3.59 -3.27 11.54
C ASN A 48 -4.76 -4.27 11.60
N PRO A 49 -5.34 -4.69 10.46
CA PRO A 49 -6.47 -5.61 10.44
C PRO A 49 -6.16 -6.98 11.06
N ALA A 50 -4.88 -7.40 11.08
CA ALA A 50 -4.45 -8.65 11.72
C ALA A 50 -4.60 -8.63 13.26
N LYS A 51 -4.70 -7.44 13.86
CA LYS A 51 -4.80 -7.24 15.31
C LYS A 51 -6.23 -6.94 15.78
N ILE A 52 -7.20 -6.90 14.87
CA ILE A 52 -8.60 -6.67 15.22
C ILE A 52 -9.28 -7.98 15.61
N THR A 53 -9.97 -7.95 16.74
CA THR A 53 -10.84 -9.04 17.20
C THR A 53 -12.20 -8.95 16.52
N LEU A 54 -12.54 -9.93 15.69
CA LEU A 54 -13.85 -10.07 15.06
C LEU A 54 -14.10 -11.55 14.67
N GLU A 55 -15.36 -11.89 14.37
CA GLU A 55 -15.73 -13.24 13.93
C GLU A 55 -15.22 -13.51 12.50
N ARG A 56 -14.09 -14.20 12.38
CA ARG A 56 -13.41 -14.39 11.09
C ARG A 56 -14.17 -15.26 10.09
N ASN A 57 -15.15 -16.04 10.54
CA ASN A 57 -16.04 -16.81 9.66
C ASN A 57 -17.10 -15.94 8.96
N ASP A 58 -17.36 -14.73 9.48
CA ASP A 58 -18.23 -13.76 8.82
C ASP A 58 -17.41 -12.94 7.82
N TYR A 59 -17.39 -13.38 6.56
CA TYR A 59 -16.64 -12.72 5.50
C TYR A 59 -17.12 -11.28 5.23
N ALA A 60 -18.41 -10.98 5.44
CA ALA A 60 -18.94 -9.63 5.28
C ALA A 60 -18.42 -8.70 6.38
N LEU A 61 -18.33 -9.19 7.61
CA LEU A 61 -17.74 -8.46 8.73
C LEU A 61 -16.23 -8.23 8.53
N ASN A 62 -15.48 -9.22 8.03
CA ASN A 62 -14.07 -9.03 7.69
C ASN A 62 -13.89 -7.94 6.63
N PHE A 63 -14.62 -8.06 5.50
CA PHE A 63 -14.55 -7.09 4.41
C PHE A 63 -14.95 -5.68 4.87
N GLY A 64 -16.03 -5.56 5.64
CA GLY A 64 -16.48 -4.31 6.23
C GLY A 64 -15.46 -3.70 7.19
N CYS A 65 -14.79 -4.53 8.00
CA CYS A 65 -13.72 -4.10 8.89
C CYS A 65 -12.56 -3.48 8.10
N ASP A 66 -12.03 -4.18 7.09
CA ASP A 66 -10.89 -3.71 6.32
C ASP A 66 -11.20 -2.37 5.63
N LEU A 67 -12.36 -2.27 4.96
CA LEU A 67 -12.78 -1.02 4.33
C LEU A 67 -13.06 0.11 5.34
N HIS A 68 -13.60 -0.22 6.52
CA HIS A 68 -13.82 0.76 7.57
C HIS A 68 -12.49 1.34 8.05
N LEU A 69 -11.50 0.50 8.34
CA LEU A 69 -10.17 0.92 8.80
C LEU A 69 -9.47 1.79 7.76
N VAL A 70 -9.53 1.41 6.47
CA VAL A 70 -9.03 2.28 5.39
C VAL A 70 -9.77 3.62 5.40
N SER A 71 -11.11 3.62 5.50
CA SER A 71 -11.91 4.84 5.40
C SER A 71 -11.66 5.89 6.49
N ILE A 72 -11.18 5.48 7.67
CA ILE A 72 -10.89 6.38 8.79
C ILE A 72 -9.42 6.78 8.88
N SER A 73 -8.57 6.20 8.03
CA SER A 73 -7.13 6.45 8.00
C SER A 73 -6.78 7.80 7.37
N ASP A 74 -5.66 8.38 7.78
CA ASP A 74 -5.05 9.55 7.12
C ASP A 74 -4.14 9.11 5.97
N ILE A 75 -3.54 7.92 6.08
CA ILE A 75 -2.56 7.36 5.14
C ILE A 75 -2.75 5.84 5.09
N VAL A 76 -2.67 5.26 3.90
CA VAL A 76 -2.51 3.82 3.68
C VAL A 76 -1.03 3.53 3.38
N LEU A 77 -0.41 2.72 4.23
CA LEU A 77 0.93 2.22 4.04
C LEU A 77 0.86 0.74 3.65
N VAL A 78 1.34 0.43 2.45
CA VAL A 78 1.26 -0.90 1.85
C VAL A 78 2.60 -1.61 1.97
N ASP A 79 2.60 -2.78 2.60
CA ASP A 79 3.71 -3.73 2.47
C ASP A 79 3.61 -4.40 1.09
N ALA A 80 4.56 -4.11 0.21
CA ALA A 80 4.69 -4.72 -1.12
C ALA A 80 6.10 -5.32 -1.32
N ARG A 81 6.73 -5.80 -0.23
CA ARG A 81 8.03 -6.47 -0.27
C ARG A 81 7.98 -7.82 -0.99
N THR A 82 6.85 -8.51 -0.86
CA THR A 82 6.58 -9.84 -1.40
C THR A 82 5.21 -9.87 -2.07
N GLU A 83 4.90 -10.95 -2.79
CA GLU A 83 3.58 -11.14 -3.40
C GLU A 83 2.45 -11.03 -2.36
N LYS A 84 1.44 -10.21 -2.68
CA LYS A 84 0.26 -9.94 -1.88
C LYS A 84 -1.00 -10.41 -2.58
N GLY A 85 -1.99 -10.77 -1.78
CA GLY A 85 -3.30 -11.21 -2.28
C GLY A 85 -4.19 -10.05 -2.74
N ILE A 86 -5.32 -10.40 -3.35
CA ILE A 86 -6.29 -9.47 -3.94
C ILE A 86 -6.80 -8.37 -2.97
N GLY A 87 -6.84 -8.66 -1.66
CA GLY A 87 -7.31 -7.73 -0.64
C GLY A 87 -6.50 -6.43 -0.62
N VAL A 88 -5.17 -6.52 -0.75
CA VAL A 88 -4.29 -5.36 -0.78
C VAL A 88 -4.62 -4.44 -1.97
N GLY A 89 -4.83 -5.01 -3.16
CA GLY A 89 -5.24 -4.23 -4.33
C GLY A 89 -6.60 -3.56 -4.16
N ALA A 90 -7.56 -4.24 -3.53
CA ALA A 90 -8.89 -3.68 -3.24
C ALA A 90 -8.82 -2.53 -2.22
N GLU A 91 -8.03 -2.69 -1.15
CA GLU A 91 -7.78 -1.65 -0.15
C GLU A 91 -7.12 -0.42 -0.76
N MET A 92 -6.10 -0.61 -1.61
CA MET A 92 -5.43 0.48 -2.34
C MET A 92 -6.39 1.23 -3.26
N MET A 93 -7.17 0.51 -4.07
CA MET A 93 -8.16 1.12 -4.96
C MET A 93 -9.21 1.91 -4.17
N PHE A 94 -9.70 1.35 -3.06
CA PHE A 94 -10.65 2.03 -2.21
C PHE A 94 -10.05 3.31 -1.59
N ALA A 95 -8.79 3.27 -1.16
CA ALA A 95 -8.08 4.44 -0.64
C ALA A 95 -7.93 5.56 -1.68
N VAL A 96 -7.53 5.21 -2.92
CA VAL A 96 -7.45 6.16 -4.04
C VAL A 96 -8.79 6.82 -4.31
N ASN A 97 -9.86 6.04 -4.40
CA ASN A 97 -11.23 6.56 -4.61
C ASN A 97 -11.73 7.44 -3.46
N ARG A 98 -11.20 7.26 -2.25
CA ARG A 98 -11.50 8.08 -1.07
C ARG A 98 -10.59 9.30 -0.92
N GLY A 99 -9.63 9.50 -1.83
CA GLY A 99 -8.66 10.59 -1.70
C GLY A 99 -7.69 10.39 -0.53
N ILE A 100 -7.49 9.16 -0.06
CA ILE A 100 -6.54 8.82 1.02
C ILE A 100 -5.16 8.46 0.43
N PRO A 101 -4.06 9.13 0.83
CA PRO A 101 -2.73 8.86 0.29
C PRO A 101 -2.28 7.41 0.48
N VAL A 102 -1.68 6.84 -0.57
CA VAL A 102 -1.15 5.47 -0.60
C VAL A 102 0.36 5.53 -0.80
N ILE A 103 1.11 4.98 0.15
CA ILE A 103 2.56 4.77 0.05
C ILE A 103 2.82 3.27 0.01
N SER A 104 3.50 2.78 -1.01
CA SER A 104 3.88 1.37 -1.13
C SER A 104 5.35 1.17 -0.88
N TRP A 105 5.66 0.33 0.10
CA TRP A 105 7.01 -0.19 0.32
C TRP A 105 7.26 -1.38 -0.60
N ALA A 106 7.85 -1.10 -1.77
CA ALA A 106 8.23 -2.10 -2.76
C ALA A 106 9.72 -1.92 -3.08
N PRO A 107 10.62 -2.72 -2.48
CA PRO A 107 12.04 -2.68 -2.78
C PRO A 107 12.32 -3.04 -4.24
N ARG A 108 13.43 -2.52 -4.79
CA ARG A 108 13.91 -2.93 -6.12
C ARG A 108 14.23 -4.42 -6.15
N ASP A 109 14.13 -4.99 -7.34
CA ASP A 109 14.39 -6.40 -7.61
C ASP A 109 13.59 -7.37 -6.72
N THR A 110 12.34 -7.00 -6.43
CA THR A 110 11.33 -7.82 -5.75
C THR A 110 10.13 -8.09 -6.66
N HIS A 111 9.15 -8.87 -6.18
CA HIS A 111 8.00 -9.32 -7.00
C HIS A 111 7.31 -8.18 -7.78
N TYR A 112 7.17 -7.02 -7.17
CA TYR A 112 6.46 -5.88 -7.77
C TYR A 112 7.36 -4.84 -8.46
N ARG A 113 8.70 -4.98 -8.39
CA ARG A 113 9.65 -4.06 -9.03
C ARG A 113 10.90 -4.79 -9.46
N ARG A 114 11.29 -4.65 -10.73
CA ARG A 114 12.42 -5.36 -11.31
C ARG A 114 13.22 -4.42 -12.19
N SER A 115 14.54 -4.42 -12.03
CA SER A 115 15.44 -3.72 -12.96
C SER A 115 15.36 -4.29 -14.37
N PHE A 116 15.11 -5.59 -14.49
CA PHE A 116 14.99 -6.29 -15.77
C PHE A 116 14.00 -7.47 -15.66
N LEU A 117 13.11 -7.60 -16.64
CA LEU A 117 12.21 -8.73 -16.85
C LEU A 117 12.23 -9.12 -18.33
N PRO A 118 12.89 -10.22 -18.71
CA PRO A 118 12.97 -10.63 -20.10
C PRO A 118 11.67 -11.26 -20.59
N ASP A 119 11.41 -11.13 -21.89
CA ASP A 119 10.38 -11.86 -22.64
C ASP A 119 8.96 -11.80 -22.02
N VAL A 120 8.56 -10.62 -21.55
CA VAL A 120 7.19 -10.38 -21.12
C VAL A 120 6.37 -10.04 -22.35
N PHE A 121 5.65 -11.04 -22.87
CA PHE A 121 4.92 -10.93 -24.14
C PHE A 121 5.82 -10.54 -25.32
N GLY A 122 7.06 -11.05 -25.37
CA GLY A 122 8.02 -10.74 -26.43
C GLY A 122 8.76 -9.41 -26.26
N GLU A 123 8.56 -8.71 -25.14
CA GLU A 123 9.26 -7.47 -24.80
C GLU A 123 10.14 -7.65 -23.56
N ASP A 124 11.36 -7.12 -23.65
CA ASP A 124 12.26 -7.01 -22.51
C ASP A 124 11.94 -5.73 -21.73
N LEU A 125 11.41 -5.88 -20.51
CA LEU A 125 11.03 -4.75 -19.67
C LEU A 125 12.20 -4.31 -18.79
N HIS A 126 12.46 -3.00 -18.76
CA HIS A 126 13.50 -2.37 -17.95
C HIS A 126 12.90 -1.42 -16.91
N ASP A 127 13.48 -1.39 -15.71
CA ASP A 127 13.00 -0.60 -14.56
C ASP A 127 11.49 -0.76 -14.31
N TRP A 128 11.00 -1.99 -14.49
CA TRP A 128 9.59 -2.32 -14.44
C TRP A 128 9.03 -2.24 -13.02
N THR A 129 7.82 -1.70 -12.89
CA THR A 129 7.01 -1.72 -11.68
C THR A 129 5.64 -2.28 -12.01
N HIS A 130 5.12 -3.17 -11.17
CA HIS A 130 3.83 -3.80 -11.39
C HIS A 130 2.72 -2.75 -11.55
N PRO A 131 1.86 -2.82 -12.59
CA PRO A 131 0.94 -1.74 -12.95
C PRO A 131 0.03 -1.29 -11.82
N PHE A 132 -0.47 -2.21 -10.99
CA PHE A 132 -1.34 -1.87 -9.85
C PHE A 132 -0.59 -1.25 -8.67
N ILE A 133 0.71 -1.51 -8.51
CA ILE A 133 1.53 -0.78 -7.54
C ILE A 133 1.87 0.61 -8.07
N PHE A 134 2.16 0.74 -9.36
CA PHE A 134 2.40 2.04 -9.97
C PHE A 134 1.16 2.94 -9.97
N GLY A 135 0.03 2.44 -10.49
CA GLY A 135 -1.17 3.24 -10.73
C GLY A 135 -2.01 3.55 -9.48
N LEU A 136 -1.83 2.81 -8.38
CA LEU A 136 -2.59 3.01 -7.14
C LEU A 136 -1.77 3.62 -6.00
N SER A 137 -0.48 3.88 -6.21
CA SER A 137 0.39 4.46 -5.19
C SER A 137 0.78 5.89 -5.54
N ASP A 138 0.73 6.78 -4.55
CA ASP A 138 1.27 8.13 -4.70
C ASP A 138 2.81 8.12 -4.64
N TYR A 139 3.35 7.17 -3.87
CA TYR A 139 4.78 6.93 -3.75
C TYR A 139 5.04 5.43 -3.69
N VAL A 140 6.00 4.99 -4.49
CA VAL A 140 6.59 3.65 -4.40
C VAL A 140 8.00 3.82 -3.87
N VAL A 141 8.27 3.28 -2.69
CA VAL A 141 9.53 3.49 -1.96
C VAL A 141 10.28 2.19 -1.75
N GLU A 142 11.59 2.28 -1.56
CA GLU A 142 12.47 1.10 -1.45
C GLU A 142 12.57 0.58 0.00
N SER A 143 12.44 1.48 0.98
CA SER A 143 12.56 1.13 2.39
C SER A 143 11.40 1.69 3.24
N LEU A 144 11.18 1.06 4.40
CA LEU A 144 10.26 1.60 5.41
C LEU A 144 10.70 2.99 5.89
N ALA A 145 12.01 3.26 5.94
CA ALA A 145 12.56 4.56 6.32
C ALA A 145 12.10 5.67 5.35
N ASP A 146 12.07 5.40 4.06
CA ASP A 146 11.61 6.35 3.04
C ASP A 146 10.11 6.65 3.19
N ALA A 147 9.29 5.60 3.42
CA ALA A 147 7.87 5.78 3.72
C ALA A 147 7.66 6.65 4.95
N VAL A 148 8.37 6.36 6.04
CA VAL A 148 8.27 7.12 7.29
C VAL A 148 8.76 8.57 7.11
N ALA A 149 9.76 8.82 6.26
CA ALA A 149 10.19 10.17 5.94
C ALA A 149 9.09 10.99 5.24
N LEU A 150 8.32 10.39 4.33
CA LEU A 150 7.15 11.04 3.70
C LEU A 150 6.06 11.34 4.73
N ILE A 151 5.76 10.40 5.62
CA ILE A 151 4.79 10.59 6.70
C ILE A 151 5.26 11.72 7.65
N ARG A 152 6.54 11.77 7.99
CA ARG A 152 7.10 12.82 8.84
C ARG A 152 6.95 14.21 8.21
N ARG A 153 7.15 14.31 6.89
CA ARG A 153 6.92 15.57 6.16
C ARG A 153 5.46 16.02 6.24
N GLN A 154 4.50 15.10 6.09
CA GLN A 154 3.06 15.37 6.30
C GLN A 154 2.82 15.98 7.68
N VAL A 155 3.35 15.33 8.72
CA VAL A 155 3.19 15.78 10.12
C VAL A 155 3.77 17.17 10.32
N MET A 156 4.88 17.48 9.66
CA MET A 156 5.54 18.79 9.68
C MET A 156 4.85 19.85 8.81
N GLY A 157 3.68 19.55 8.23
CA GLY A 157 2.87 20.49 7.45
C GLY A 157 3.17 20.50 5.95
N SER A 158 3.98 19.57 5.45
CA SER A 158 4.20 19.37 4.01
C SER A 158 3.33 18.24 3.49
N PRO A 159 2.20 18.53 2.83
CA PRO A 159 1.25 17.49 2.46
C PRO A 159 1.85 16.46 1.50
N ILE A 160 1.45 15.18 1.65
CA ILE A 160 1.72 14.12 0.68
C ILE A 160 0.96 14.46 -0.60
N VAL A 161 1.71 14.87 -1.62
CA VAL A 161 1.14 15.19 -2.94
C VAL A 161 0.60 13.91 -3.56
N ARG A 162 -0.69 13.95 -3.95
CA ARG A 162 -1.35 12.85 -4.65
C ARG A 162 -0.79 12.71 -6.07
N LYS A 163 -0.50 11.48 -6.47
CA LYS A 163 -0.04 11.11 -7.82
C LYS A 163 -0.82 9.95 -8.43
N ALA A 164 -1.44 9.11 -7.60
CA ALA A 164 -2.28 8.02 -8.10
C ALA A 164 -3.53 8.61 -8.78
N ASP A 165 -3.62 8.43 -10.10
CA ASP A 165 -4.77 8.80 -10.90
C ASP A 165 -5.03 7.72 -11.97
N PRO A 166 -5.78 6.67 -11.61
CA PRO A 166 -6.15 5.64 -12.57
C PRO A 166 -6.89 6.18 -13.80
N GLY A 167 -7.65 7.28 -13.65
CA GLY A 167 -8.39 7.91 -14.74
C GLY A 167 -7.47 8.46 -15.83
N LEU A 168 -6.36 9.10 -15.43
CA LEU A 168 -5.35 9.59 -16.35
C LEU A 168 -4.72 8.45 -17.18
N HIS A 169 -4.47 7.30 -16.56
CA HIS A 169 -3.88 6.14 -17.24
C HIS A 169 -4.87 5.47 -18.20
N ILE A 170 -6.16 5.41 -17.83
CA ILE A 170 -7.22 4.94 -18.71
C ILE A 170 -7.35 5.85 -19.94
N LEU A 171 -7.35 7.18 -19.74
CA LEU A 171 -7.42 8.14 -20.84
C LEU A 171 -6.22 7.98 -21.79
N ARG A 172 -5.01 7.83 -21.24
CA ARG A 172 -3.80 7.58 -22.04
C ARG A 172 -3.94 6.35 -22.93
N TYR A 173 -4.49 5.26 -22.40
CA TYR A 173 -4.73 4.04 -23.18
C TYR A 173 -5.76 4.28 -24.28
N ALA A 174 -6.89 4.91 -23.95
CA ALA A 174 -7.96 5.19 -24.92
C ALA A 174 -7.47 6.05 -26.09
N THR A 175 -6.71 7.12 -25.81
CA THR A 175 -6.16 8.00 -26.86
C THR A 175 -5.17 7.27 -27.77
N GLN A 176 -4.38 6.32 -27.25
CA GLN A 176 -3.47 5.53 -28.09
C GLN A 176 -4.24 4.65 -29.08
N MET A 177 -5.32 4.01 -28.64
CA MET A 177 -6.15 3.15 -29.50
C MET A 177 -6.84 3.94 -30.62
N GLU A 178 -7.25 5.19 -30.36
CA GLU A 178 -7.84 6.07 -31.39
C GLU A 178 -6.84 6.51 -32.48
N THR A 179 -5.53 6.46 -32.21
CA THR A 179 -4.49 6.83 -33.18
C THR A 179 -3.99 5.67 -34.05
N GLU A 180 -4.38 4.44 -33.71
CA GLU A 180 -4.00 3.22 -34.42
C GLU A 180 -5.09 2.75 -35.42
N GLU A 181 -6.25 3.43 -35.45
CA GLU A 181 -7.34 3.27 -36.45
C GLU A 181 -7.23 4.26 -37.62
#